data_AF-A0A5D2ZGE4-F1
#
_entry.id   AF-A0A5D2ZGE4-F1
#
_cell.length_a   1.000
_cell.length_b   1.000
_cell.length_c   1.000
_cell.angle_alpha   90.00
_cell.angle_beta   90.00
_cell.angle_gamma   90.00
#
_symmetry.space_group_name_H-M   'P 1'
#
loop_
_entity.id
_entity.type
_entity.pdbx_description
1 polymer ?
#
loop_
_entity_poly.entity_id
_entity_poly.type
_entity_poly.pdbx_seq_one_letter_code
_entity_poly.pdbx_strand_id
1 'polypeptide(L)'
;MGVAEDSEPPLKRVKGPLEESKSLPEDHSTTKSVSCSLGDQMARPLTSQGDGETIGSQGVIRKAEFIKIITRALYSLGYDKSGALLEEESGIPLHSSVVNLFMGQVTNGKWDDSVATLRTIGLSDEIMKSASFLILEQKFLELLKMEKVAVALDTLRNEIIPLHVNLDRVHKLASCIISPSQCIRLGISGQDTEGTKG
;
A
#
# COMPACT_ATOMS: atom_id res chain seq x y z
N MET A 1 -48.80 -30.98 35.01
CA MET A 1 -47.56 -31.42 34.35
C MET A 1 -46.55 -30.28 34.40
N GLY A 2 -45.31 -30.58 34.76
CA GLY A 2 -44.15 -29.71 34.47
C GLY A 2 -43.77 -28.71 35.55
N VAL A 3 -43.03 -29.20 36.55
CA VAL A 3 -42.15 -28.41 37.42
C VAL A 3 -40.98 -27.86 36.61
N ALA A 4 -40.63 -26.59 36.80
CA ALA A 4 -39.26 -26.10 36.79
C ALA A 4 -39.23 -24.77 37.57
N GLU A 5 -38.81 -24.86 38.82
CA GLU A 5 -38.37 -23.71 39.62
C GLU A 5 -36.91 -23.37 39.29
N ASP A 6 -36.46 -22.25 39.88
CA ASP A 6 -35.12 -21.67 39.99
C ASP A 6 -34.64 -20.74 38.86
N SER A 7 -34.22 -19.50 39.12
CA SER A 7 -33.99 -18.80 40.39
C SER A 7 -33.86 -17.28 40.16
N GLU A 8 -34.18 -16.51 41.20
CA GLU A 8 -34.45 -15.07 41.32
C GLU A 8 -33.14 -14.22 41.64
N PRO A 9 -33.15 -12.93 42.09
CA PRO A 9 -33.27 -11.59 41.43
C PRO A 9 -31.98 -10.68 41.54
N PRO A 10 -32.03 -9.34 41.31
CA PRO A 10 -30.86 -8.51 40.96
C PRO A 10 -30.44 -7.41 41.99
N LEU A 11 -29.44 -6.58 41.58
CA LEU A 11 -29.08 -5.20 41.99
C LEU A 11 -28.61 -4.92 43.45
N LYS A 12 -27.36 -4.45 43.60
CA LYS A 12 -27.04 -3.32 44.50
C LYS A 12 -25.66 -2.67 44.24
N ARG A 13 -25.69 -1.35 44.11
CA ARG A 13 -24.59 -0.37 43.98
C ARG A 13 -24.00 -0.03 45.35
N VAL A 14 -22.67 0.14 45.47
CA VAL A 14 -22.06 1.06 46.47
C VAL A 14 -20.77 1.69 45.91
N LYS A 15 -20.61 2.98 46.19
CA LYS A 15 -19.53 3.91 45.85
C LYS A 15 -18.77 4.23 47.14
N GLY A 16 -17.45 4.41 47.12
CA GLY A 16 -16.67 4.87 48.28
C GLY A 16 -15.17 5.09 47.96
N PRO A 17 -14.45 5.96 48.70
CA PRO A 17 -13.65 7.04 48.08
C PRO A 17 -12.13 7.06 48.38
N LEU A 18 -11.44 7.89 47.58
CA LEU A 18 -10.30 8.81 47.82
C LEU A 18 -9.44 8.64 49.10
N GLU A 19 -8.10 8.60 48.94
CA GLU A 19 -7.14 9.56 49.52
C GLU A 19 -5.67 9.22 49.13
N GLU A 20 -4.88 10.27 48.90
CA GLU A 20 -3.43 10.27 48.67
C GLU A 20 -2.69 10.16 50.00
N SER A 21 -1.46 9.60 50.04
CA SER A 21 -0.43 10.06 50.98
C SER A 21 0.99 9.70 50.53
N LYS A 22 1.87 10.71 50.64
CA LYS A 22 3.31 10.75 50.40
C LYS A 22 4.11 10.06 51.51
N SER A 23 5.32 9.56 51.21
CA SER A 23 6.61 9.98 51.83
C SER A 23 7.74 8.94 51.69
N LEU A 24 8.90 9.38 51.17
CA LEU A 24 10.27 8.90 51.45
C LEU A 24 10.81 9.65 52.70
N PRO A 25 12.06 9.44 53.20
CA PRO A 25 12.99 8.29 53.27
C PRO A 25 13.52 8.07 54.73
N GLU A 26 14.43 7.12 54.98
CA GLU A 26 15.71 7.32 55.71
C GLU A 26 16.45 6.01 56.10
N ASP A 27 17.78 6.14 56.11
CA ASP A 27 18.86 5.15 56.12
C ASP A 27 19.26 4.60 57.50
N HIS A 28 19.73 3.34 57.56
CA HIS A 28 20.88 2.98 58.43
C HIS A 28 21.76 1.88 57.81
N SER A 29 23.03 2.21 57.57
CA SER A 29 24.17 1.30 57.36
C SER A 29 24.49 0.57 58.68
N THR A 30 25.04 -0.65 58.69
CA THR A 30 26.49 -0.92 58.62
C THR A 30 26.72 -2.40 58.93
N THR A 31 27.42 -3.16 58.07
CA THR A 31 28.55 -4.03 58.48
C THR A 31 29.25 -4.60 57.23
N LYS A 32 30.52 -4.23 57.07
CA LYS A 32 31.51 -4.81 56.13
C LYS A 32 31.82 -6.26 56.52
N SER A 33 32.14 -7.12 55.55
CA SER A 33 33.47 -7.77 55.46
C SER A 33 33.57 -8.81 54.31
N VAL A 34 34.41 -8.49 53.33
CA VAL A 34 35.48 -9.34 52.74
C VAL A 34 35.11 -10.60 51.92
N SER A 35 35.32 -10.42 50.61
CA SER A 35 36.05 -11.26 49.64
C SER A 35 35.44 -12.50 48.99
N CYS A 36 35.66 -12.50 47.66
CA CYS A 36 35.92 -13.63 46.77
C CYS A 36 34.78 -14.62 46.49
N SER A 37 34.16 -14.47 45.31
CA SER A 37 34.42 -15.47 44.27
C SER A 37 34.04 -14.90 42.90
N LEU A 38 35.07 -14.79 42.06
CA LEU A 38 35.00 -14.50 40.65
C LEU A 38 34.45 -15.77 39.98
N GLY A 39 33.14 -15.98 40.10
CA GLY A 39 32.43 -17.12 39.55
C GLY A 39 31.80 -16.74 38.22
N ASP A 40 32.57 -16.92 37.15
CA ASP A 40 32.11 -17.35 35.82
C ASP A 40 30.63 -17.05 35.48
N GLN A 41 30.35 -15.79 35.13
CA GLN A 41 29.30 -15.53 34.14
C GLN A 41 29.86 -15.91 32.76
N MET A 42 29.99 -17.22 32.52
CA MET A 42 30.43 -17.81 31.25
C MET A 42 29.28 -17.93 30.24
N ALA A 43 28.45 -16.90 30.17
CA ALA A 43 27.59 -16.66 29.04
C ALA A 43 27.55 -15.15 28.83
N ARG A 44 28.34 -14.66 27.86
CA ARG A 44 27.96 -13.43 27.19
C ARG A 44 26.52 -13.64 26.73
N PRO A 45 25.57 -12.72 26.99
CA PRO A 45 24.39 -12.67 26.17
C PRO A 45 24.94 -12.64 24.75
N LEU A 46 24.63 -13.67 23.96
CA LEU A 46 24.77 -13.53 22.52
C LEU A 46 23.88 -12.32 22.24
N THR A 47 24.52 -11.16 22.05
CA THR A 47 23.91 -10.11 21.26
C THR A 47 23.56 -10.86 20.00
N SER A 48 22.29 -11.23 19.85
CA SER A 48 21.78 -11.52 18.53
C SER A 48 22.04 -10.21 17.83
N GLN A 49 23.16 -10.17 17.12
CA GLN A 49 23.42 -9.26 16.04
C GLN A 49 22.44 -9.71 14.95
N GLY A 50 21.15 -9.69 15.29
CA GLY A 50 20.06 -9.64 14.37
C GLY A 50 20.26 -8.28 13.78
N ASP A 51 20.91 -8.28 12.62
CA ASP A 51 20.72 -7.27 11.62
C ASP A 51 19.27 -6.78 11.75
N GLY A 52 19.07 -5.49 12.04
CA GLY A 52 17.77 -4.90 12.41
C GLY A 52 16.70 -5.00 11.31
N GLU A 53 16.97 -5.85 10.32
CA GLU A 53 16.23 -6.23 9.16
C GLU A 53 15.16 -7.29 9.43
N THR A 54 15.19 -8.03 10.55
CA THR A 54 14.14 -9.03 10.87
C THR A 54 13.38 -8.75 12.16
N ILE A 55 12.08 -9.07 12.18
CA ILE A 55 11.13 -8.83 13.28
C ILE A 55 10.65 -10.17 13.86
N GLY A 56 10.42 -10.19 15.18
CA GLY A 56 9.80 -11.31 15.90
C GLY A 56 10.81 -12.26 16.52
N SER A 57 10.35 -13.07 17.48
CA SER A 57 11.19 -14.02 18.24
C SER A 57 11.83 -15.11 17.38
N GLN A 58 11.29 -15.35 16.18
CA GLN A 58 11.81 -16.32 15.21
C GLN A 58 12.69 -15.67 14.12
N GLY A 59 12.73 -14.34 14.00
CA GLY A 59 13.56 -13.63 13.02
C GLY A 59 13.23 -13.91 11.54
N VAL A 60 12.02 -14.41 11.23
CA VAL A 60 11.64 -14.79 9.84
C VAL A 60 11.06 -13.60 9.06
N ILE A 61 10.51 -12.59 9.74
CA ILE A 61 9.77 -11.51 9.09
C ILE A 61 10.74 -10.38 8.73
N ARG A 62 10.94 -10.13 7.44
CA ARG A 62 11.71 -8.96 6.98
C ARG A 62 10.97 -7.67 7.33
N LYS A 63 11.63 -6.79 8.08
CA LYS A 63 11.13 -5.48 8.52
C LYS A 63 10.66 -4.63 7.35
N ALA A 64 11.43 -4.57 6.27
CA ALA A 64 11.08 -3.78 5.09
C ALA A 64 9.76 -4.24 4.44
N GLU A 65 9.58 -5.54 4.27
CA GLU A 65 8.35 -6.09 3.67
C GLU A 65 7.14 -5.93 4.61
N PHE A 66 7.36 -6.11 5.91
CA PHE A 66 6.31 -5.88 6.91
C PHE A 66 5.81 -4.44 6.88
N ILE A 67 6.73 -3.47 6.85
CA ILE A 67 6.38 -2.05 6.75
C ILE A 67 5.63 -1.77 5.44
N LYS A 68 6.12 -2.24 4.28
CA LYS A 68 5.42 -2.07 2.99
C LYS A 68 3.98 -2.62 3.02
N ILE A 69 3.74 -3.75 3.71
CA ILE A 69 2.39 -4.30 3.86
C ILE A 69 1.50 -3.37 4.69
N ILE A 70 2.00 -2.85 5.81
CA ILE A 70 1.26 -1.89 6.66
C ILE A 70 1.00 -0.61 5.87
N THR A 71 2.02 -0.03 5.23
CA THR A 71 1.90 1.18 4.41
C THR A 71 0.86 1.00 3.31
N ARG A 72 0.87 -0.13 2.59
CA ARG A 72 -0.16 -0.44 1.58
C ARG A 72 -1.57 -0.48 2.19
N ALA A 73 -1.72 -1.09 3.37
CA ALA A 73 -3.01 -1.16 4.05
C ALA A 73 -3.51 0.24 4.46
N LEU A 74 -2.63 1.11 4.95
CA LEU A 74 -2.96 2.50 5.28
C LEU A 74 -3.49 3.26 4.07
N TYR A 75 -2.77 3.23 2.94
CA TYR A 75 -3.25 3.84 1.70
C TYR A 75 -4.56 3.23 1.21
N SER A 76 -4.71 1.91 1.29
CA SER A 76 -5.95 1.23 0.84
C SER A 76 -7.18 1.62 1.68
N LEU A 77 -6.98 2.10 2.91
CA LEU A 77 -8.02 2.59 3.81
C LEU A 77 -8.23 4.12 3.71
N GLY A 78 -7.46 4.82 2.87
CA GLY A 78 -7.50 6.28 2.73
C GLY A 78 -6.74 7.03 3.83
N TYR A 79 -5.89 6.35 4.60
CA TYR A 79 -5.03 6.98 5.62
C TYR A 79 -3.73 7.51 5.01
N ASP A 80 -3.83 8.35 3.98
CA ASP A 80 -2.69 8.81 3.19
C ASP A 80 -1.61 9.50 4.04
N LYS A 81 -2.05 10.32 5.02
CA LYS A 81 -1.14 11.02 5.94
C LYS A 81 -0.34 10.05 6.80
N SER A 82 -0.99 9.01 7.33
CA SER A 82 -0.34 8.01 8.17
C SER A 82 0.58 7.11 7.35
N GLY A 83 0.19 6.76 6.12
CA GLY A 83 1.03 6.02 5.18
C GLY A 83 2.33 6.78 4.88
N ALA A 84 2.21 8.05 4.50
CA ALA A 84 3.34 8.92 4.19
C ALA A 84 4.28 9.11 5.40
N LEU A 85 3.72 9.37 6.59
CA LEU A 85 4.51 9.48 7.83
C LEU A 85 5.25 8.18 8.15
N LEU A 86 4.63 7.02 7.97
CA LEU A 86 5.28 5.74 8.22
C LEU A 86 6.47 5.52 7.27
N GLU A 87 6.32 5.85 5.98
CA GLU A 87 7.43 5.76 5.01
C GLU A 87 8.60 6.68 5.38
N GLU A 88 8.30 7.91 5.82
CA GLU A 88 9.28 8.89 6.27
C GLU A 88 10.02 8.43 7.54
N GLU A 89 9.27 8.06 8.57
CA GLU A 89 9.83 7.62 9.86
C GLU A 89 10.63 6.33 9.73
N SER A 90 10.18 5.39 8.89
CA SER A 90 10.86 4.12 8.72
C SER A 90 11.99 4.16 7.68
N GLY A 91 12.04 5.19 6.83
CA GLY A 91 12.94 5.28 5.68
C GLY A 91 12.72 4.18 4.63
N ILE A 92 11.55 3.54 4.61
CA ILE A 92 11.24 2.40 3.73
C ILE A 92 10.08 2.82 2.81
N PRO A 93 10.37 3.20 1.57
CA PRO A 93 9.33 3.58 0.63
C PRO A 93 8.55 2.34 0.16
N LEU A 94 7.25 2.52 -0.09
CA LEU A 94 6.36 1.51 -0.61
C LEU A 94 6.78 1.06 -2.02
N HIS A 95 7.22 2.02 -2.83
CA HIS A 95 7.61 1.84 -4.22
C HIS A 95 9.00 2.44 -4.48
N SER A 96 9.70 1.90 -5.48
CA SER A 96 10.96 2.50 -5.94
C SER A 96 10.70 3.86 -6.61
N SER A 97 11.73 4.71 -6.66
CA SER A 97 11.65 6.03 -7.29
C SER A 97 11.17 5.97 -8.74
N VAL A 98 11.63 4.97 -9.51
CA VAL A 98 11.20 4.76 -10.90
C VAL A 98 9.71 4.41 -11.01
N VAL A 99 9.17 3.63 -10.07
CA VAL A 99 7.74 3.28 -10.05
C VAL A 99 6.90 4.49 -9.66
N ASN A 100 7.34 5.28 -8.67
CA ASN A 100 6.66 6.54 -8.33
C ASN A 100 6.65 7.53 -9.50
N LEU A 101 7.77 7.66 -10.22
CA LEU A 101 7.84 8.48 -11.43
C LEU A 101 6.86 7.98 -12.51
N PHE A 102 6.85 6.67 -12.76
CA PHE A 102 5.92 6.05 -13.73
C PHE A 102 4.46 6.32 -13.37
N MET A 103 4.06 6.11 -12.11
CA MET A 103 2.70 6.37 -11.64
C MET A 103 2.31 7.85 -11.81
N GLY A 104 3.24 8.77 -11.52
CA GLY A 104 3.06 10.20 -11.76
C GLY A 104 2.84 10.51 -13.24
N GLN A 105 3.70 10.00 -14.13
CA GLN A 105 3.57 10.19 -15.58
C GLN A 105 2.22 9.69 -16.12
N VAL A 106 1.77 8.50 -15.70
CA VAL A 106 0.46 7.94 -16.07
C VAL A 106 -0.68 8.84 -15.58
N THR A 107 -0.62 9.28 -14.32
CA THR A 107 -1.66 10.13 -13.71
C THR A 107 -1.71 11.52 -14.35
N ASN A 108 -0.56 12.04 -14.80
CA ASN A 108 -0.45 13.33 -15.47
C ASN A 108 -0.65 13.28 -16.99
N GLY A 109 -1.01 12.11 -17.56
CA GLY A 109 -1.22 11.96 -19.00
C GLY A 109 0.05 12.07 -19.86
N LYS A 110 1.24 11.87 -19.26
CA LYS A 110 2.53 11.85 -19.96
C LYS A 110 2.77 10.46 -20.55
N TRP A 111 1.98 10.11 -21.54
CA TRP A 111 1.92 8.74 -22.08
C TRP A 111 3.25 8.26 -22.65
N ASP A 112 3.91 9.06 -23.48
CA ASP A 112 5.20 8.69 -24.10
C ASP A 112 6.30 8.47 -23.05
N ASP A 113 6.40 9.38 -22.08
CA ASP A 113 7.34 9.29 -20.96
C ASP A 113 7.05 8.05 -20.10
N SER A 114 5.77 7.71 -19.89
CA SER A 114 5.36 6.54 -19.11
C SER A 114 5.75 5.23 -19.79
N VAL A 115 5.58 5.12 -21.12
CA VAL A 115 6.03 3.95 -21.87
C VAL A 115 7.56 3.84 -21.84
N ALA A 116 8.28 4.96 -21.97
CA ALA A 116 9.74 4.97 -21.86
C ALA A 116 10.21 4.51 -20.47
N THR A 117 9.58 5.01 -19.41
CA THR A 117 9.90 4.64 -18.02
C THR A 117 9.55 3.19 -17.74
N LEU A 118 8.43 2.68 -18.25
CA LEU A 118 8.03 1.28 -18.11
C LEU A 118 9.10 0.30 -18.62
N ARG A 119 9.81 0.63 -19.70
CA ARG A 119 10.91 -0.19 -20.24
C ARG A 119 12.10 -0.29 -19.28
N THR A 120 12.27 0.67 -18.38
CA THR A 120 13.38 0.70 -17.41
C THR A 120 13.10 -0.12 -16.14
N ILE A 121 11.83 -0.48 -15.88
CA ILE A 121 11.41 -1.23 -14.68
C ILE A 121 11.89 -2.70 -14.71
N GLY A 122 12.34 -3.21 -15.86
CA GLY A 122 12.92 -4.55 -15.98
C GLY A 122 11.88 -5.69 -16.00
N LEU A 123 10.74 -5.45 -16.64
CA LEU A 123 9.66 -6.43 -16.78
C LEU A 123 9.91 -7.40 -17.94
N SER A 124 9.22 -8.54 -17.96
CA SER A 124 9.22 -9.43 -19.12
C SER A 124 8.59 -8.74 -20.34
N ASP A 125 9.01 -9.13 -21.53
CA ASP A 125 8.54 -8.53 -22.80
C ASP A 125 7.00 -8.60 -22.93
N GLU A 126 6.38 -9.71 -22.51
CA GLU A 126 4.92 -9.87 -22.54
C GLU A 126 4.18 -8.89 -21.62
N ILE A 127 4.68 -8.69 -20.39
CA ILE A 127 4.11 -7.73 -19.44
C ILE A 127 4.35 -6.31 -19.95
N MET A 128 5.53 -6.03 -20.48
CA MET A 128 5.90 -4.74 -21.04
C MET A 128 5.00 -4.35 -22.22
N LYS A 129 4.78 -5.27 -23.17
CA LYS A 129 3.86 -5.08 -24.30
C LYS A 129 2.43 -4.87 -23.83
N SER A 130 1.95 -5.70 -22.91
CA SER A 130 0.58 -5.60 -22.38
C SER A 130 0.33 -4.28 -21.65
N ALA A 131 1.26 -3.85 -20.79
CA ALA A 131 1.14 -2.57 -20.10
C ALA A 131 1.30 -1.38 -21.06
N SER A 132 2.22 -1.45 -22.03
CA SER A 132 2.35 -0.43 -23.08
C SER A 132 1.07 -0.29 -23.90
N PHE A 133 0.41 -1.41 -24.21
CA PHE A 133 -0.86 -1.42 -24.93
C PHE A 133 -1.93 -0.62 -24.18
N LEU A 134 -2.08 -0.83 -22.87
CA LEU A 134 -3.07 -0.12 -22.04
C LEU A 134 -2.79 1.39 -21.96
N ILE A 135 -1.52 1.76 -21.82
CA ILE A 135 -1.08 3.16 -21.79
C ILE A 135 -1.39 3.85 -23.12
N LEU A 136 -1.00 3.21 -24.23
CA LEU A 136 -1.20 3.76 -25.57
C LEU A 136 -2.67 3.78 -25.97
N GLU A 137 -3.46 2.81 -25.51
CA GLU A 137 -4.91 2.84 -25.64
C GLU A 137 -5.49 4.10 -24.98
N GLN A 138 -5.05 4.41 -23.76
CA GLN A 138 -5.51 5.62 -23.08
C GLN A 138 -5.07 6.90 -23.81
N LYS A 139 -3.82 6.96 -24.29
CA LYS A 139 -3.32 8.04 -25.17
C LYS A 139 -4.21 8.22 -26.40
N PHE A 140 -4.54 7.14 -27.10
CA PHE A 140 -5.40 7.15 -28.28
C PHE A 140 -6.79 7.72 -27.96
N LEU A 141 -7.43 7.23 -26.90
CA LEU A 141 -8.77 7.68 -26.50
C LEU A 141 -8.77 9.16 -26.11
N GLU A 142 -7.74 9.63 -25.44
CA GLU A 142 -7.58 11.06 -25.10
C GLU A 142 -7.40 11.93 -26.36
N LEU A 143 -6.57 11.49 -27.32
CA LEU A 143 -6.40 12.20 -28.58
C LEU A 143 -7.71 12.32 -29.37
N LEU A 144 -8.54 11.26 -29.36
CA LEU A 144 -9.88 11.31 -29.95
C LEU A 144 -10.81 12.31 -29.24
N LYS A 145 -10.76 12.37 -27.90
CA LYS A 145 -11.53 13.37 -27.13
C LYS A 145 -11.10 14.81 -27.45
N MET A 146 -9.84 15.02 -27.80
CA MET A 146 -9.30 16.31 -28.24
C MET A 146 -9.48 16.57 -29.76
N GLU A 147 -10.20 15.72 -30.48
CA GLU A 147 -10.41 15.78 -31.93
C GLU A 147 -9.11 15.71 -32.77
N LYS A 148 -8.00 15.25 -32.18
CA LYS A 148 -6.69 15.09 -32.83
C LYS A 148 -6.60 13.76 -33.60
N VAL A 149 -7.52 13.55 -34.53
CA VAL A 149 -7.71 12.25 -35.23
C VAL A 149 -6.47 11.79 -35.97
N ALA A 150 -5.74 12.68 -36.65
CA ALA A 150 -4.54 12.32 -37.40
C ALA A 150 -3.45 11.72 -36.50
N VAL A 151 -3.22 12.34 -35.33
CA VAL A 151 -2.23 11.85 -34.35
C VAL A 151 -2.72 10.56 -33.69
N ALA A 152 -4.02 10.48 -33.36
CA ALA A 152 -4.60 9.25 -32.80
C ALA A 152 -4.41 8.05 -33.75
N LEU A 153 -4.69 8.25 -35.04
CA LEU A 153 -4.53 7.23 -36.06
C LEU A 153 -3.07 6.83 -36.27
N ASP A 154 -2.13 7.78 -36.16
CA ASP A 154 -0.70 7.50 -36.15
C ASP A 154 -0.30 6.60 -34.97
N THR A 155 -0.71 6.96 -33.74
CA THR A 155 -0.48 6.15 -32.53
C THR A 155 -1.07 4.75 -32.67
N LEU A 156 -2.28 4.59 -33.23
CA LEU A 156 -2.87 3.27 -33.45
C LEU A 156 -2.03 2.40 -34.38
N ARG A 157 -1.54 2.97 -35.48
CA ARG A 157 -0.80 2.25 -36.53
C ARG A 157 0.64 1.93 -36.14
N ASN A 158 1.33 2.91 -35.56
CA ASN A 158 2.77 2.85 -35.35
C ASN A 158 3.17 2.43 -33.94
N GLU A 159 2.28 2.62 -32.96
CA GLU A 159 2.60 2.34 -31.55
C GLU A 159 1.79 1.17 -31.00
N ILE A 160 0.47 1.09 -31.27
CA ILE A 160 -0.41 0.06 -30.70
C ILE A 160 -0.34 -1.26 -31.50
N ILE A 161 -0.59 -1.22 -32.81
CA ILE A 161 -0.64 -2.43 -33.66
C ILE A 161 0.63 -3.29 -33.55
N PRO A 162 1.85 -2.72 -33.56
CA PRO A 162 3.09 -3.50 -33.46
C PRO A 162 3.29 -4.24 -32.14
N LEU A 163 2.52 -3.93 -31.09
CA LEU A 163 2.60 -4.65 -29.82
C LEU A 163 2.00 -6.06 -29.90
N HIS A 164 1.14 -6.33 -30.89
CA HIS A 164 0.50 -7.64 -31.12
C HIS A 164 -0.22 -8.26 -29.89
N VAL A 165 -0.72 -7.43 -28.97
CA VAL A 165 -1.36 -7.89 -27.72
C VAL A 165 -2.82 -8.31 -27.91
N ASN A 166 -3.66 -7.44 -28.48
CA ASN A 166 -5.10 -7.70 -28.62
C ASN A 166 -5.67 -7.08 -29.90
N LEU A 167 -5.68 -7.86 -30.97
CA LEU A 167 -6.14 -7.40 -32.29
C LEU A 167 -7.65 -7.07 -32.31
N ASP A 168 -8.46 -7.82 -31.56
CA ASP A 168 -9.90 -7.56 -31.46
C ASP A 168 -10.18 -6.18 -30.83
N ARG A 169 -9.39 -5.80 -29.82
CA ARG A 169 -9.46 -4.47 -29.21
C ARG A 169 -8.99 -3.40 -30.18
N VAL A 170 -7.92 -3.63 -30.93
CA VAL A 170 -7.44 -2.72 -31.98
C VAL A 170 -8.54 -2.43 -33.01
N HIS A 171 -9.27 -3.44 -33.48
CA HIS A 171 -10.37 -3.25 -34.42
C HIS A 171 -11.49 -2.36 -33.84
N LYS A 172 -11.81 -2.52 -32.55
CA LYS A 172 -12.77 -1.65 -31.86
C LYS A 172 -12.25 -0.21 -31.73
N LEU A 173 -10.96 -0.03 -31.42
CA LEU A 173 -10.34 1.30 -31.38
C LEU A 173 -10.37 1.97 -32.77
N ALA A 174 -10.13 1.21 -33.84
CA ALA A 174 -10.23 1.71 -35.21
C ALA A 174 -11.66 2.16 -35.56
N SER A 175 -12.69 1.44 -35.11
CA SER A 175 -14.08 1.82 -35.37
C SER A 175 -14.49 3.13 -34.68
N CYS A 176 -13.84 3.49 -33.56
CA CYS A 176 -14.04 4.76 -32.87
C CYS A 176 -13.67 5.98 -33.72
N ILE A 177 -12.76 5.85 -34.70
CA ILE A 177 -12.38 6.94 -35.61
C ILE A 177 -13.53 7.28 -36.56
N ILE A 178 -14.28 6.26 -36.99
CA ILE A 178 -15.37 6.40 -37.97
C ILE A 178 -16.67 6.76 -37.27
N SER A 179 -16.91 6.20 -36.08
CA SER A 179 -18.11 6.40 -35.30
C SER A 179 -17.77 6.71 -33.84
N PRO A 180 -17.58 7.99 -33.47
CA PRO A 180 -17.24 8.40 -32.10
C PRO A 180 -18.25 7.95 -31.04
N SER A 181 -19.51 7.75 -31.41
CA SER A 181 -20.56 7.18 -30.55
C SER A 181 -20.24 5.76 -30.05
N GLN A 182 -19.45 4.98 -30.80
CA GLN A 182 -18.98 3.66 -30.37
C GLN A 182 -17.85 3.77 -29.32
N CYS A 183 -17.10 4.87 -29.33
CA CYS A 183 -16.03 5.17 -28.38
C CYS A 183 -16.56 5.37 -26.95
N ILE A 184 -17.68 6.09 -26.81
CA ILE A 184 -18.34 6.32 -25.51
C ILE A 184 -18.71 4.98 -24.85
N ARG A 185 -19.15 4.01 -25.65
CA ARG A 185 -19.51 2.66 -25.17
C ARG A 185 -18.30 1.80 -24.82
N LEU A 186 -17.12 2.12 -25.39
CA LEU A 186 -15.85 1.46 -25.09
C LEU A 186 -15.14 2.04 -23.85
N GLY A 187 -15.49 3.29 -23.48
CA GLY A 187 -14.70 4.13 -22.58
C GLY A 187 -15.39 4.64 -21.32
N ILE A 188 -16.65 4.29 -21.01
CA ILE A 188 -17.28 4.59 -19.72
C ILE A 188 -18.08 3.38 -19.24
N SER A 189 -17.39 2.45 -18.58
CA SER A 189 -17.97 1.65 -17.50
C SER A 189 -17.42 2.21 -16.18
N GLY A 190 -17.59 3.51 -15.96
CA GLY A 190 -17.63 4.05 -14.62
C GLY A 190 -19.03 3.75 -14.10
N GLN A 191 -19.16 2.89 -13.09
CA GLN A 191 -20.36 2.91 -12.27
C GLN A 191 -20.35 4.24 -11.54
N ASP A 192 -21.11 5.21 -12.04
CA ASP A 192 -21.57 6.32 -11.22
C ASP A 192 -22.57 5.71 -10.22
N THR A 193 -22.08 5.24 -9.08
CA THR A 193 -22.91 5.11 -7.88
C THR A 193 -23.18 6.52 -7.38
N GLU A 194 -24.12 7.20 -8.03
CA GLU A 194 -24.69 8.44 -7.52
C GLU A 194 -25.65 8.07 -6.37
N GLY A 195 -25.05 7.84 -5.20
CA GLY A 195 -25.75 7.94 -3.94
C GLY A 195 -25.72 9.39 -3.50
N THR A 196 -26.81 10.13 -3.68
CA THR A 196 -27.11 11.27 -2.80
C THR A 196 -28.61 11.34 -2.56
N LYS A 197 -28.93 11.28 -1.27
CA LYS A 197 -30.23 11.47 -0.65
C LYS A 197 -30.85 12.82 -1.06
N GLY A 198 -32.17 12.79 -1.23
CA GLY A 198 -33.11 13.90 -1.03
C GLY A 198 -34.42 13.31 -0.59
#